data_AF-A0A536B6F7-F1
#
_entry.id   AF-A0A536B6F7-F1
#
_cell.length_a   1.000
_cell.length_b   1.000
_cell.length_c   1.000
_cell.angle_alpha   90.00
_cell.angle_beta   90.00
_cell.angle_gamma   90.00
#
_symmetry.space_group_name_H-M   'P 1'
#
loop_
_entity.id
_entity.type
_entity.pdbx_description
1 polymer ?
#
loop_
_entity_poly.entity_id
_entity_poly.type
_entity_poly.pdbx_seq_one_letter_code
_entity_poly.pdbx_strand_id
1 'polypeptide(L)'
;MSFGPRYRALVYLTLALSFLVVVWGGVVRVSGSGLGCPDWPLCHGQFLPGLDTATRIEWFHRFLGVAGGLSLAGLVAVTIVSHRTQRRVLTLVVASGVLYVLQAVLGGIVVLLELPSTWVTAHLANAEVLLAVLTVLAVEIHWPALATRGRGAPWTALLLAAAVGTFVLMLTGAYVRGADASTACATWPLCDDGAFPIFGAAAIQMAHRWVAAVVGVVLLAACWQAWRHRREAPGLGALAISTAVAFVAQIAVGAANPLSGFSPWALGAHPALASLVWCLTVALTVVAWHPALPTRELVSDMVALTKPAIMSLLLLTAIGAMFLAARGVPPFPLLAATLVGGAAASGGASALNHYFDRDIDELMRRTRRRPLPAHRVPDEWAIGLGIVLNIVAFAVLAVFANILAAALAIAGTLFYILVYTLWLKRSTVQNIVIGGAAGAIPPLVGWAAVTGSLDLSAWLLFAIIFFWTPAHFWALALLITDDYKRAGIPMLPVVRGEEATTWGIFTYALSLVPLSLLLFLGGGLGPLYLVAAVGLGLVFVGWSVRLIRAAASRRRAIARGLYVYSLLYLALLFVAIMVDTSLKL
;
A
#
# COMPACT_ATOMS: atom_id res chain seq x y z
N MET A 1 -34.95 -4.40 9.82
CA MET A 1 -35.22 -4.48 8.37
C MET A 1 -34.93 -5.91 7.94
N SER A 2 -35.88 -6.62 7.34
CA SER A 2 -35.68 -8.00 6.86
C SER A 2 -35.67 -8.02 5.33
N PHE A 3 -34.69 -8.73 4.76
CA PHE A 3 -34.63 -8.97 3.31
C PHE A 3 -35.53 -10.15 2.94
N GLY A 4 -36.23 -10.06 1.81
CA GLY A 4 -37.09 -11.13 1.33
C GLY A 4 -36.30 -12.40 0.96
N PRO A 5 -36.92 -13.60 1.03
CA PRO A 5 -36.24 -14.87 0.83
C PRO A 5 -35.59 -15.01 -0.57
N ARG A 6 -36.23 -14.47 -1.61
CA ARG A 6 -35.70 -14.49 -2.99
C ARG A 6 -34.40 -13.70 -3.13
N TYR A 7 -34.31 -12.52 -2.50
CA TYR A 7 -33.10 -11.70 -2.53
C TYR A 7 -31.96 -12.38 -1.77
N ARG A 8 -32.25 -12.97 -0.61
CA ARG A 8 -31.27 -13.75 0.16
C ARG A 8 -30.75 -14.94 -0.65
N ALA A 9 -31.63 -15.67 -1.32
CA ALA A 9 -31.24 -16.79 -2.18
C ALA A 9 -30.31 -16.33 -3.32
N LEU A 10 -30.58 -15.19 -3.95
CA LEU A 10 -29.73 -14.64 -5.01
C LEU A 10 -28.33 -14.25 -4.51
N VAL A 11 -28.22 -13.66 -3.31
CA VAL A 11 -26.92 -13.38 -2.70
C VAL A 11 -26.15 -14.66 -2.42
N TYR A 12 -26.78 -15.68 -1.82
CA TYR A 12 -26.13 -16.96 -1.54
C TYR A 12 -25.74 -17.71 -2.81
N LEU A 13 -26.58 -17.68 -3.85
CA LEU A 13 -26.27 -18.26 -5.15
C LEU A 13 -25.04 -17.58 -5.77
N THR A 14 -24.99 -16.25 -5.74
CA THR A 14 -23.85 -15.49 -6.29
C THR A 14 -22.55 -15.79 -5.54
N LEU A 15 -22.60 -15.87 -4.21
CA LEU A 15 -21.47 -16.28 -3.37
C LEU A 15 -21.04 -17.72 -3.67
N ALA A 16 -21.98 -18.65 -3.75
CA ALA A 16 -21.69 -20.06 -4.04
C ALA A 16 -21.07 -20.26 -5.43
N LEU A 17 -21.62 -19.61 -6.46
CA LEU A 17 -21.05 -19.65 -7.81
C LEU A 17 -19.64 -19.05 -7.84
N SER A 18 -19.42 -17.91 -7.18
CA SER A 18 -18.09 -17.29 -7.10
C SER A 18 -17.08 -18.20 -6.36
N PHE A 19 -17.52 -18.89 -5.30
CA PHE A 19 -16.69 -19.85 -4.58
C PHE A 19 -16.34 -21.06 -5.46
N LEU A 20 -17.32 -21.58 -6.21
CA LEU A 20 -17.11 -22.67 -7.16
C LEU A 20 -16.16 -22.28 -8.30
N VAL A 21 -16.20 -21.03 -8.78
CA VAL A 21 -15.21 -20.53 -9.76
C VAL A 21 -13.80 -20.66 -9.19
N VAL A 22 -13.56 -20.22 -7.96
CA VAL A 22 -12.23 -20.31 -7.32
C VAL A 22 -11.79 -21.77 -7.14
N VAL A 23 -12.67 -22.62 -6.60
CA VAL A 23 -12.40 -24.05 -6.40
C VAL A 23 -12.04 -24.72 -7.72
N TRP A 24 -12.82 -24.47 -8.76
CA TRP A 24 -12.58 -25.06 -10.07
C TRP A 24 -11.35 -24.47 -10.77
N GLY A 25 -11.01 -23.20 -10.52
CA GLY A 25 -9.74 -22.61 -10.94
C GLY A 25 -8.53 -23.35 -10.34
N GLY A 26 -8.66 -23.84 -9.10
CA GLY A 26 -7.70 -24.77 -8.49
C GLY A 26 -7.56 -26.07 -9.28
N VAL A 27 -8.68 -26.67 -9.71
CA VAL A 27 -8.69 -27.87 -10.56
C VAL A 27 -8.01 -27.61 -11.91
N VAL A 28 -8.30 -26.50 -12.58
CA VAL A 28 -7.63 -26.07 -13.82
C VAL A 28 -6.12 -26.01 -13.61
N ARG A 29 -5.67 -25.39 -12.50
CA ARG A 29 -4.26 -25.19 -12.21
C ARG A 29 -3.53 -26.48 -11.80
N VAL A 30 -4.21 -27.43 -11.16
CA VAL A 30 -3.62 -28.73 -10.75
C VAL A 30 -3.58 -29.72 -11.90
N SER A 31 -4.59 -29.72 -12.76
CA SER A 31 -4.63 -30.56 -13.96
C SER A 31 -3.72 -30.07 -15.10
N GLY A 32 -3.18 -28.86 -15.00
CA GLY A 32 -2.40 -28.24 -16.09
C GLY A 32 -3.27 -27.74 -17.26
N SER A 33 -4.59 -27.71 -17.09
CA SER A 33 -5.55 -27.37 -18.16
C SER A 33 -5.70 -25.87 -18.41
N GLY A 34 -4.81 -25.02 -17.89
CA GLY A 34 -4.96 -23.56 -17.94
C GLY A 34 -4.78 -22.91 -19.32
N LEU A 35 -4.36 -23.68 -20.31
CA LEU A 35 -4.30 -23.31 -21.73
C LEU A 35 -5.12 -24.29 -22.61
N GLY A 36 -6.07 -25.01 -22.01
CA GLY A 36 -7.03 -25.84 -22.74
C GLY A 36 -7.94 -25.00 -23.65
N CYS A 37 -8.02 -23.69 -23.44
CA CYS A 37 -8.69 -22.73 -24.30
C CYS A 37 -7.74 -21.56 -24.62
N PRO A 38 -7.10 -21.54 -25.80
CA PRO A 38 -6.03 -20.58 -26.11
C PRO A 38 -6.54 -19.14 -26.37
N ASP A 39 -7.82 -18.98 -26.68
CA ASP A 39 -8.49 -17.71 -26.90
C ASP A 39 -9.40 -17.33 -25.72
N TRP A 40 -9.81 -16.06 -25.67
CA TRP A 40 -10.73 -15.52 -24.67
C TRP A 40 -11.60 -14.43 -25.32
N PRO A 41 -12.92 -14.36 -25.05
CA PRO A 41 -13.68 -15.12 -24.06
C PRO A 41 -14.18 -16.50 -24.54
N LEU A 42 -14.08 -16.78 -25.84
CA LEU A 42 -14.45 -18.07 -26.45
C LEU A 42 -13.36 -19.12 -26.22
N CYS A 43 -13.64 -20.38 -26.53
CA CYS A 43 -12.67 -21.47 -26.48
C CYS A 43 -12.62 -22.17 -27.83
N HIS A 44 -11.46 -22.17 -28.48
CA HIS A 44 -11.27 -22.55 -29.88
C HIS A 44 -12.27 -21.85 -30.83
N GLY A 45 -12.56 -20.56 -30.59
CA GLY A 45 -13.52 -19.78 -31.35
C GLY A 45 -14.98 -20.20 -31.16
N GLN A 46 -15.27 -21.13 -30.23
CA GLN A 46 -16.60 -21.68 -29.99
C GLN A 46 -17.05 -21.48 -28.53
N PHE A 47 -18.36 -21.45 -28.31
CA PHE A 47 -18.92 -21.45 -26.96
C PHE A 47 -18.99 -22.86 -26.36
N LEU A 48 -19.00 -23.94 -27.14
CA LEU A 48 -18.97 -25.32 -26.64
C LEU A 48 -18.01 -26.14 -27.52
N PRO A 49 -16.70 -26.13 -27.22
CA PRO A 49 -15.66 -26.75 -28.02
C PRO A 49 -15.57 -28.28 -27.80
N GLY A 50 -14.55 -28.90 -28.40
CA GLY A 50 -14.30 -30.34 -28.40
C GLY A 50 -14.14 -31.02 -27.03
N LEU A 51 -14.12 -32.36 -27.07
CA LEU A 51 -14.29 -33.25 -25.91
C LEU A 51 -12.98 -33.68 -25.22
N ASP A 52 -11.83 -33.10 -25.53
CA ASP A 52 -10.61 -33.45 -24.79
C ASP A 52 -10.71 -32.94 -23.34
N THR A 53 -9.96 -33.57 -22.45
CA THR A 53 -10.14 -33.38 -21.00
C THR A 53 -9.70 -31.98 -20.55
N ALA A 54 -8.63 -31.42 -21.11
CA ALA A 54 -8.13 -30.11 -20.71
C ALA A 54 -9.09 -29.00 -21.13
N THR A 55 -9.57 -29.04 -22.38
CA THR A 55 -10.57 -28.11 -22.90
C THR A 55 -11.86 -28.16 -22.07
N ARG A 56 -12.36 -29.35 -21.71
CA ARG A 56 -13.57 -29.47 -20.87
C ARG A 56 -13.41 -28.87 -19.48
N ILE A 57 -12.25 -29.07 -18.84
CA ILE A 57 -11.96 -28.54 -17.52
C ILE A 57 -11.92 -27.01 -17.56
N GLU A 58 -11.20 -26.42 -18.53
CA GLU A 58 -11.12 -24.97 -18.64
C GLU A 58 -12.45 -24.34 -19.08
N TRP A 59 -13.14 -24.98 -20.03
CA TRP A 59 -14.45 -24.52 -20.46
C TRP A 59 -15.45 -24.46 -19.30
N PHE A 60 -15.50 -25.50 -18.46
CA PHE A 60 -16.40 -25.51 -17.31
C PHE A 60 -16.06 -24.41 -16.30
N HIS A 61 -14.77 -24.08 -16.12
CA HIS A 61 -14.36 -22.92 -15.33
C HIS A 61 -14.97 -21.62 -15.86
N ARG A 62 -14.87 -21.40 -17.18
CA ARG A 62 -15.42 -20.21 -17.86
C ARG A 62 -16.94 -20.17 -17.78
N PHE A 63 -17.60 -21.32 -17.92
CA PHE A 63 -19.04 -21.44 -17.76
C PHE A 63 -19.49 -21.02 -16.34
N LEU A 64 -18.80 -21.49 -15.29
CA LEU A 64 -19.07 -21.06 -13.92
C LEU A 64 -18.86 -19.54 -13.76
N GLY A 65 -17.84 -18.98 -14.43
CA GLY A 65 -17.64 -17.54 -14.55
C GLY A 65 -18.87 -16.84 -15.14
N VAL A 66 -19.32 -17.23 -16.33
CA VAL A 66 -20.50 -16.62 -16.97
C VAL A 66 -21.74 -16.73 -16.08
N ALA A 67 -22.00 -17.90 -15.49
CA ALA A 67 -23.11 -18.11 -14.58
C ALA A 67 -23.04 -17.19 -13.34
N GLY A 68 -21.85 -17.07 -12.74
CA GLY A 68 -21.60 -16.17 -11.61
C GLY A 68 -21.81 -14.69 -11.98
N GLY A 69 -21.33 -14.28 -13.16
CA GLY A 69 -21.49 -12.93 -13.68
C GLY A 69 -22.96 -12.57 -13.93
N LEU A 70 -23.75 -13.48 -14.51
CA LEU A 70 -25.19 -13.29 -14.70
C LEU A 70 -25.94 -13.21 -13.36
N SER A 71 -25.60 -14.06 -12.40
CA SER A 71 -26.15 -14.01 -11.04
C SER A 71 -25.85 -12.67 -10.36
N LEU A 72 -24.61 -12.18 -10.48
CA LEU A 72 -24.19 -10.88 -9.92
C LEU A 72 -24.87 -9.70 -10.63
N ALA A 73 -25.01 -9.74 -11.97
CA ALA A 73 -25.73 -8.72 -12.71
C ALA A 73 -27.20 -8.63 -12.28
N GLY A 74 -27.85 -9.79 -12.09
CA GLY A 74 -29.19 -9.87 -11.50
C GLY A 74 -29.24 -9.29 -10.09
N LEU A 75 -28.25 -9.61 -9.25
CA LEU A 75 -28.12 -9.06 -7.90
C LEU A 75 -28.00 -7.53 -7.91
N VAL A 76 -27.16 -6.97 -8.79
CA VAL A 76 -26.99 -5.52 -8.98
C VAL A 76 -28.31 -4.87 -9.38
N ALA A 77 -28.99 -5.41 -10.39
CA ALA A 77 -30.27 -4.88 -10.87
C ALA A 77 -31.34 -4.88 -9.77
N VAL A 78 -31.53 -6.01 -9.07
CA VAL A 78 -32.51 -6.11 -7.99
C VAL A 78 -32.16 -5.17 -6.82
N THR A 79 -30.87 -5.01 -6.50
CA THR A 79 -30.42 -4.10 -5.43
C THR A 79 -30.71 -2.65 -5.77
N ILE A 80 -30.45 -2.22 -7.01
CA ILE A 80 -30.72 -0.85 -7.46
C ILE A 80 -32.22 -0.55 -7.50
N VAL A 81 -33.04 -1.49 -7.96
CA VAL A 81 -34.49 -1.29 -8.07
C VAL A 81 -35.15 -1.32 -6.69
N SER A 82 -34.85 -2.33 -5.87
CA SER A 82 -35.63 -2.65 -4.66
C SER A 82 -34.95 -2.21 -3.36
N HIS A 83 -33.64 -1.95 -3.36
CA HIS A 83 -32.85 -1.73 -2.16
C HIS A 83 -31.89 -0.52 -2.22
N ARG A 84 -32.07 0.41 -3.19
CA ARG A 84 -31.22 1.61 -3.36
C ARG A 84 -31.07 2.52 -2.14
N THR A 85 -32.06 2.50 -1.24
CA THR A 85 -32.02 3.31 -0.01
C THR A 85 -31.06 2.74 1.03
N GLN A 86 -30.69 1.45 0.89
CA GLN A 86 -29.73 0.79 1.78
C GLN A 86 -28.31 0.98 1.26
N ARG A 87 -27.72 2.14 1.58
CA ARG A 87 -26.42 2.57 1.05
C ARG A 87 -25.30 1.54 1.22
N ARG A 88 -25.21 0.88 2.37
CA ARG A 88 -24.14 -0.11 2.64
C ARG A 88 -24.25 -1.35 1.75
N VAL A 89 -25.45 -1.90 1.63
CA VAL A 89 -25.75 -3.03 0.72
C VAL A 89 -25.47 -2.64 -0.73
N LEU A 90 -25.92 -1.46 -1.15
CA LEU A 90 -25.67 -0.96 -2.50
C LEU A 90 -24.16 -0.82 -2.76
N THR A 91 -23.39 -0.26 -1.83
CA THR A 91 -21.93 -0.13 -1.95
C THR A 91 -21.26 -1.49 -2.10
N LEU A 92 -21.62 -2.48 -1.28
CA LEU A 92 -21.04 -3.82 -1.37
C LEU A 92 -21.35 -4.48 -2.73
N VAL A 93 -22.59 -4.38 -3.20
CA VAL A 93 -23.01 -4.96 -4.49
C VAL A 93 -22.31 -4.26 -5.67
N VAL A 94 -22.17 -2.94 -5.65
CA VAL A 94 -21.42 -2.19 -6.67
C VAL A 94 -19.93 -2.56 -6.63
N ALA A 95 -19.34 -2.65 -5.43
CA ALA A 95 -17.95 -3.08 -5.26
C ALA A 95 -17.72 -4.49 -5.81
N SER A 96 -18.63 -5.44 -5.53
CA SER A 96 -18.60 -6.77 -6.13
C SER A 96 -18.66 -6.71 -7.66
N GLY A 97 -19.52 -5.85 -8.24
CA GLY A 97 -19.58 -5.65 -9.69
C GLY A 97 -18.26 -5.17 -10.30
N VAL A 98 -17.62 -4.18 -9.68
CA VAL A 98 -16.31 -3.66 -10.11
C VAL A 98 -15.23 -4.76 -10.01
N LEU A 99 -15.17 -5.46 -8.88
CA LEU A 99 -14.22 -6.56 -8.67
C LEU A 99 -14.43 -7.71 -9.66
N TYR A 100 -15.68 -7.98 -10.06
CA TYR A 100 -16.00 -9.01 -11.04
C TYR A 100 -15.53 -8.65 -12.45
N VAL A 101 -15.72 -7.40 -12.86
CA VAL A 101 -15.18 -6.90 -14.15
C VAL A 101 -13.65 -6.98 -14.13
N LEU A 102 -13.01 -6.56 -13.04
CA LEU A 102 -11.57 -6.69 -12.87
C LEU A 102 -11.12 -8.17 -12.91
N GLN A 103 -11.89 -9.08 -12.32
CA GLN A 103 -11.63 -10.51 -12.37
C GLN A 103 -11.61 -11.04 -13.81
N ALA A 104 -12.59 -10.66 -14.63
CA ALA A 104 -12.66 -11.06 -16.03
C ALA A 104 -11.46 -10.54 -16.84
N VAL A 105 -11.06 -9.28 -16.62
CA VAL A 105 -9.88 -8.68 -17.26
C VAL A 105 -8.60 -9.42 -16.85
N LEU A 106 -8.39 -9.63 -15.55
CA LEU A 106 -7.22 -10.36 -15.05
C LEU A 106 -7.19 -11.81 -15.58
N GLY A 107 -8.33 -12.48 -15.64
CA GLY A 107 -8.44 -13.82 -16.23
C GLY A 107 -8.06 -13.84 -17.71
N GLY A 108 -8.50 -12.84 -18.49
CA GLY A 108 -8.08 -12.68 -19.89
C GLY A 108 -6.58 -12.44 -20.03
N ILE A 109 -5.99 -11.58 -19.21
CA ILE A 109 -4.53 -11.33 -19.19
C ILE A 109 -3.76 -12.62 -18.88
N VAL A 110 -4.24 -13.41 -17.90
CA VAL A 110 -3.61 -14.67 -17.51
C VAL A 110 -3.55 -15.65 -18.68
N VAL A 111 -4.62 -15.76 -19.48
CA VAL A 111 -4.64 -16.65 -20.66
C VAL A 111 -3.76 -16.08 -21.79
N LEU A 112 -3.95 -14.81 -22.14
CA LEU A 112 -3.27 -14.17 -23.28
C LEU A 112 -1.75 -14.04 -23.10
N LEU A 113 -1.28 -14.00 -21.85
CA LEU A 113 0.15 -13.95 -21.53
C LEU A 113 0.74 -15.31 -21.15
N GLU A 114 0.00 -16.41 -21.37
CA GLU A 114 0.47 -17.78 -21.12
C GLU A 114 0.81 -18.06 -19.64
N LEU A 115 -0.11 -17.71 -18.74
CA LEU A 115 -0.09 -18.02 -17.30
C LEU A 115 1.11 -17.47 -16.49
N PRO A 116 1.56 -16.20 -16.62
CA PRO A 116 2.64 -15.69 -15.79
C PRO A 116 2.22 -15.69 -14.31
N SER A 117 3.10 -16.20 -13.43
CA SER A 117 2.78 -16.45 -12.02
C SER A 117 2.32 -15.19 -11.25
N THR A 118 2.84 -14.03 -11.63
CA THR A 118 2.45 -12.72 -11.07
C THR A 118 0.99 -12.40 -11.37
N TRP A 119 0.55 -12.54 -12.63
CA TRP A 119 -0.82 -12.30 -13.05
C TRP A 119 -1.79 -13.37 -12.51
N VAL A 120 -1.36 -14.63 -12.44
CA VAL A 120 -2.15 -15.70 -11.80
C VAL A 120 -2.38 -15.40 -10.32
N THR A 121 -1.36 -14.92 -9.62
CA THR A 121 -1.46 -14.52 -8.21
C THR A 121 -2.37 -13.31 -8.03
N ALA A 122 -2.26 -12.29 -8.90
CA ALA A 122 -3.13 -11.12 -8.88
C ALA A 122 -4.61 -11.48 -9.16
N HIS A 123 -4.83 -12.39 -10.11
CA HIS A 123 -6.16 -12.93 -10.44
C HIS A 123 -6.78 -13.69 -9.26
N LEU A 124 -6.02 -14.52 -8.55
CA LEU A 124 -6.48 -15.18 -7.31
C LEU A 124 -6.76 -14.15 -6.20
N ALA A 125 -5.85 -13.19 -5.99
CA ALA A 125 -6.01 -12.17 -4.97
C ALA A 125 -7.32 -11.38 -5.13
N ASN A 126 -7.63 -10.96 -6.37
CA ASN A 126 -8.88 -10.28 -6.67
C ASN A 126 -10.11 -11.18 -6.45
N ALA A 127 -10.02 -12.47 -6.80
CA ALA A 127 -11.08 -13.45 -6.54
C ALA A 127 -11.41 -13.57 -5.05
N GLU A 128 -10.38 -13.64 -4.21
CA GLU A 128 -10.54 -13.75 -2.76
C GLU A 128 -11.09 -12.46 -2.14
N VAL A 129 -10.73 -11.28 -2.68
CA VAL A 129 -11.36 -10.01 -2.28
C VAL A 129 -12.85 -9.97 -2.67
N LEU A 130 -13.19 -10.44 -3.88
CA LEU A 130 -14.59 -10.57 -4.31
C LEU A 130 -15.38 -11.50 -3.37
N LEU A 131 -14.82 -12.67 -3.02
CA LEU A 131 -15.42 -13.60 -2.06
C LEU A 131 -15.61 -12.96 -0.68
N ALA A 132 -14.65 -12.17 -0.21
CA ALA A 132 -14.76 -11.46 1.05
C ALA A 132 -15.93 -10.46 1.03
N VAL A 133 -16.04 -9.64 -0.02
CA VAL A 133 -17.12 -8.65 -0.17
C VAL A 133 -18.50 -9.34 -0.24
N LEU A 134 -18.62 -10.42 -1.01
CA LEU A 134 -19.86 -11.21 -1.10
C LEU A 134 -20.19 -11.90 0.22
N THR A 135 -19.19 -12.33 0.98
CA THR A 135 -19.37 -12.91 2.32
C THR A 135 -19.86 -11.86 3.32
N VAL A 136 -19.27 -10.65 3.31
CA VAL A 136 -19.73 -9.51 4.12
C VAL A 136 -21.19 -9.21 3.81
N LEU A 137 -21.54 -9.12 2.52
CA LEU A 137 -22.92 -8.92 2.08
C LEU A 137 -23.85 -10.02 2.60
N ALA A 138 -23.47 -11.30 2.45
CA ALA A 138 -24.24 -12.45 2.92
C ALA A 138 -24.49 -12.44 4.43
N VAL A 139 -23.51 -12.00 5.23
CA VAL A 139 -23.64 -11.84 6.69
C VAL A 139 -24.59 -10.70 7.03
N GLU A 140 -24.46 -9.54 6.36
CA GLU A 140 -25.30 -8.36 6.61
C GLU A 140 -26.78 -8.63 6.31
N ILE A 141 -27.09 -9.35 5.23
CA ILE A 141 -28.46 -9.70 4.90
C ILE A 141 -29.04 -10.81 5.79
N HIS A 142 -28.19 -11.64 6.39
CA HIS A 142 -28.60 -12.73 7.29
C HIS A 142 -28.91 -12.20 8.69
N TRP A 143 -28.04 -11.34 9.22
CA TRP A 143 -28.18 -10.73 10.54
C TRP A 143 -28.25 -9.20 10.45
N PRO A 144 -29.35 -8.63 9.95
CA PRO A 144 -29.49 -7.18 9.75
C PRO A 144 -29.40 -6.36 11.05
N ALA A 145 -29.64 -6.98 12.21
CA ALA A 145 -29.50 -6.36 13.52
C ALA A 145 -28.04 -6.01 13.90
N LEU A 146 -27.04 -6.56 13.19
CA LEU A 146 -25.62 -6.23 13.41
C LEU A 146 -25.28 -4.81 12.93
N ALA A 147 -26.03 -4.26 11.97
CA ALA A 147 -25.74 -2.95 11.38
C ALA A 147 -25.92 -1.76 12.34
N THR A 148 -26.65 -1.95 13.45
CA THR A 148 -26.95 -0.91 14.45
C THR A 148 -26.07 -1.00 15.70
N ARG A 149 -25.09 -1.91 15.75
CA ARG A 149 -24.23 -2.11 16.92
C ARG A 149 -23.08 -1.10 16.97
N GLY A 150 -22.76 -0.66 18.18
CA GLY A 150 -21.64 0.25 18.47
C GLY A 150 -20.26 -0.41 18.28
N ARG A 151 -19.20 0.34 18.61
CA ARG A 151 -17.80 -0.08 18.41
C ARG A 151 -17.52 -1.49 18.95
N GLY A 152 -16.83 -2.29 18.14
CA GLY A 152 -16.29 -3.59 18.55
C GLY A 152 -15.30 -3.47 19.72
N ALA A 153 -15.30 -4.47 20.61
CA ALA A 153 -14.40 -4.53 21.77
C ALA A 153 -12.94 -4.74 21.32
N PRO A 154 -11.92 -4.35 22.11
CA PRO A 154 -10.51 -4.44 21.73
C PRO A 154 -10.05 -5.83 21.25
N TRP A 155 -10.65 -6.90 21.78
CA TRP A 155 -10.33 -8.27 21.38
C TRP A 155 -10.66 -8.58 19.91
N THR A 156 -11.59 -7.83 19.31
CA THR A 156 -11.99 -8.00 17.91
C THR A 156 -10.87 -7.60 16.94
N ALA A 157 -9.85 -6.86 17.39
CA ALA A 157 -8.67 -6.53 16.58
C ALA A 157 -7.87 -7.79 16.19
N LEU A 158 -7.93 -8.83 17.04
CA LEU A 158 -7.31 -10.12 16.76
C LEU A 158 -7.99 -10.84 15.58
N LEU A 159 -9.31 -10.67 15.40
CA LEU A 159 -10.03 -11.22 14.25
C LEU A 159 -9.65 -10.50 12.96
N LEU A 160 -9.49 -9.18 13.00
CA LEU A 160 -8.99 -8.42 11.86
C LEU A 160 -7.56 -8.85 11.49
N ALA A 161 -6.68 -9.01 12.48
CA ALA A 161 -5.33 -9.53 12.27
C ALA A 161 -5.35 -10.95 11.68
N ALA A 162 -6.24 -11.82 12.16
CA ALA A 162 -6.42 -13.16 11.61
C ALA A 162 -6.92 -13.13 10.16
N ALA A 163 -7.86 -12.27 9.81
CA ALA A 163 -8.35 -12.11 8.44
C ALA A 163 -7.22 -11.62 7.52
N VAL A 164 -6.54 -10.52 7.87
CA VAL A 164 -5.41 -9.99 7.08
C VAL A 164 -4.31 -11.05 6.94
N GLY A 165 -3.95 -11.73 8.04
CA GLY A 165 -2.97 -12.81 8.03
C GLY A 165 -3.39 -13.98 7.13
N THR A 166 -4.66 -14.38 7.17
CA THR A 166 -5.21 -15.46 6.30
C THR A 166 -5.12 -15.07 4.83
N PHE A 167 -5.49 -13.84 4.47
CA PHE A 167 -5.36 -13.35 3.09
C PHE A 167 -3.90 -13.37 2.63
N VAL A 168 -2.97 -12.86 3.44
CA VAL A 168 -1.52 -12.90 3.14
C VAL A 168 -1.03 -14.34 3.00
N LEU A 169 -1.46 -15.25 3.87
CA LEU A 169 -1.11 -16.66 3.81
C LEU A 169 -1.56 -17.32 2.49
N MET A 170 -2.72 -16.97 1.96
CA MET A 170 -3.17 -17.47 0.65
C MET A 170 -2.25 -16.99 -0.47
N LEU A 171 -1.79 -15.73 -0.42
CA LEU A 171 -0.85 -15.19 -1.41
C LEU A 171 0.52 -15.87 -1.32
N THR A 172 1.01 -16.21 -0.12
CA THR A 172 2.26 -16.98 -0.02
C THR A 172 2.11 -18.39 -0.60
N GLY A 173 0.95 -19.02 -0.44
CA GLY A 173 0.63 -20.31 -1.09
C GLY A 173 0.58 -20.22 -2.61
N ALA A 174 0.00 -19.14 -3.15
CA ALA A 174 0.02 -18.85 -4.59
C ALA A 174 1.45 -18.65 -5.11
N TYR A 175 2.28 -17.93 -4.35
CA TYR A 175 3.69 -17.72 -4.67
C TYR A 175 4.50 -19.01 -4.66
N VAL A 176 4.29 -19.91 -3.68
CA VAL A 176 4.93 -21.24 -3.64
C VAL A 176 4.68 -22.01 -4.95
N ARG A 177 3.45 -21.95 -5.48
CA ARG A 177 3.14 -22.61 -6.76
C ARG A 177 3.65 -21.83 -7.96
N GLY A 178 3.68 -20.51 -7.90
CA GLY A 178 4.22 -19.64 -8.95
C GLY A 178 5.74 -19.70 -9.10
N ALA A 179 6.45 -20.11 -8.05
CA ALA A 179 7.89 -20.31 -8.02
C ALA A 179 8.29 -21.79 -8.17
N ASP A 180 7.36 -22.65 -8.61
CA ASP A 180 7.54 -24.10 -8.77
C ASP A 180 8.08 -24.82 -7.52
N ALA A 181 7.80 -24.28 -6.34
CA ALA A 181 8.26 -24.83 -5.06
C ALA A 181 7.27 -25.84 -4.45
N SER A 182 6.14 -26.13 -5.09
CA SER A 182 5.06 -26.97 -4.52
C SER A 182 5.53 -28.34 -4.01
N THR A 183 6.49 -28.97 -4.68
CA THR A 183 7.00 -30.30 -4.33
C THR A 183 8.39 -30.29 -3.68
N ALA A 184 8.92 -29.10 -3.37
CA ALA A 184 10.31 -28.94 -2.91
C ALA A 184 10.59 -29.54 -1.53
N CYS A 185 9.56 -29.90 -0.77
CA CYS A 185 9.69 -30.53 0.55
C CYS A 185 8.81 -31.77 0.61
N ALA A 186 9.42 -32.95 0.50
CA ALA A 186 8.74 -34.24 0.48
C ALA A 186 8.26 -34.71 1.86
N THR A 187 8.73 -34.07 2.93
CA THR A 187 8.39 -34.40 4.32
C THR A 187 7.51 -33.33 4.98
N TRP A 188 6.93 -33.69 6.12
CA TRP A 188 6.10 -32.83 6.96
C TRP A 188 6.38 -33.12 8.44
N PRO A 189 6.46 -32.11 9.32
CA PRO A 189 6.20 -30.69 9.08
C PRO A 189 7.40 -29.90 8.55
N LEU A 190 8.60 -30.46 8.62
CA LEU A 190 9.84 -29.84 8.11
C LEU A 190 10.17 -30.39 6.71
N CYS A 191 11.16 -29.77 6.05
CA CYS A 191 11.77 -30.31 4.84
C CYS A 191 12.97 -31.20 5.22
N ASP A 192 13.48 -31.97 4.26
CA ASP A 192 14.62 -32.86 4.47
C ASP A 192 15.90 -32.08 4.83
N ASP A 193 16.03 -30.85 4.32
CA ASP A 193 17.11 -29.89 4.63
C ASP A 193 16.94 -29.19 6.00
N GLY A 194 15.97 -29.60 6.80
CA GLY A 194 15.70 -29.08 8.13
C GLY A 194 14.74 -27.89 8.17
N ALA A 195 14.77 -27.17 9.29
CA ALA A 195 13.76 -26.16 9.63
C ALA A 195 13.97 -24.78 8.98
N PHE A 196 15.20 -24.47 8.57
CA PHE A 196 15.59 -23.15 8.04
C PHE A 196 16.48 -23.26 6.80
N PRO A 197 15.96 -23.81 5.68
CA PRO A 197 16.64 -23.69 4.40
C PRO A 197 16.76 -22.20 4.02
N ILE A 198 17.97 -21.79 3.64
CA ILE A 198 18.31 -20.37 3.43
C ILE A 198 17.97 -19.93 2.00
N PHE A 199 18.08 -20.84 1.03
CA PHE A 199 17.91 -20.54 -0.40
C PHE A 199 17.09 -21.62 -1.12
N GLY A 200 16.62 -21.27 -2.32
CA GLY A 200 15.95 -22.21 -3.23
C GLY A 200 14.49 -22.52 -2.89
N ALA A 201 13.93 -23.50 -3.58
CA ALA A 201 12.51 -23.84 -3.49
C ALA A 201 12.09 -24.36 -2.10
N ALA A 202 12.98 -25.05 -1.38
CA ALA A 202 12.75 -25.48 0.00
C ALA A 202 12.59 -24.29 0.96
N ALA A 203 13.37 -23.21 0.77
CA ALA A 203 13.23 -21.97 1.53
C ALA A 203 11.86 -21.31 1.31
N ILE A 204 11.37 -21.28 0.07
CA ILE A 204 10.05 -20.75 -0.29
C ILE A 204 8.94 -21.56 0.39
N GLN A 205 9.03 -22.89 0.36
CA GLN A 205 8.07 -23.78 1.04
C GLN A 205 8.07 -23.62 2.55
N MET A 206 9.25 -23.66 3.18
CA MET A 206 9.34 -23.46 4.63
C MET A 206 8.84 -22.09 5.05
N ALA A 207 9.12 -21.03 4.27
CA ALA A 207 8.58 -19.70 4.54
C ALA A 207 7.05 -19.71 4.57
N HIS A 208 6.38 -20.37 3.60
CA HIS A 208 4.93 -20.53 3.63
C HIS A 208 4.45 -21.32 4.87
N ARG A 209 5.12 -22.42 5.24
CA ARG A 209 4.77 -23.21 6.45
C ARG A 209 4.93 -22.40 7.75
N TRP A 210 5.99 -21.58 7.85
CA TRP A 210 6.19 -20.69 9.00
C TRP A 210 5.14 -19.58 9.08
N VAL A 211 4.82 -18.95 7.95
CA VAL A 211 3.70 -17.98 7.89
C VAL A 211 2.39 -18.67 8.27
N ALA A 212 2.14 -19.89 7.81
CA ALA A 212 0.95 -20.67 8.15
C ALA A 212 0.87 -20.96 9.66
N ALA A 213 1.99 -21.30 10.30
CA ALA A 213 2.04 -21.54 11.74
C ALA A 213 1.72 -20.26 12.54
N VAL A 214 2.35 -19.13 12.20
CA VAL A 214 2.11 -17.85 12.87
C VAL A 214 0.67 -17.39 12.70
N VAL A 215 0.17 -17.37 11.46
CA VAL A 215 -1.22 -17.00 11.14
C VAL A 215 -2.20 -17.96 11.81
N GLY A 216 -1.88 -19.25 11.86
CA GLY A 216 -2.69 -20.27 12.51
C GLY A 216 -2.86 -20.05 14.01
N VAL A 217 -1.78 -19.70 14.72
CA VAL A 217 -1.85 -19.32 16.15
C VAL A 217 -2.76 -18.11 16.34
N VAL A 218 -2.59 -17.08 15.52
CA VAL A 218 -3.42 -15.86 15.57
C VAL A 218 -4.89 -16.21 15.31
N LEU A 219 -5.19 -17.01 14.29
CA LEU A 219 -6.54 -17.43 13.91
C LEU A 219 -7.23 -18.26 15.01
N LEU A 220 -6.52 -19.25 15.58
CA LEU A 220 -7.06 -20.09 16.66
C LEU A 220 -7.30 -19.27 17.94
N ALA A 221 -6.40 -18.33 18.26
CA ALA A 221 -6.61 -17.39 19.36
C ALA A 221 -7.83 -16.48 19.10
N ALA A 222 -8.02 -16.04 17.85
CA ALA A 222 -9.20 -15.25 17.45
C ALA A 222 -10.49 -16.06 17.58
N CYS A 223 -10.50 -17.33 17.13
CA CYS A 223 -11.63 -18.24 17.28
C CYS A 223 -11.95 -18.51 18.75
N TRP A 224 -10.92 -18.72 19.59
CA TRP A 224 -11.09 -18.89 21.03
C TRP A 224 -11.73 -17.66 21.68
N GLN A 225 -11.25 -16.46 21.35
CA GLN A 225 -11.84 -15.22 21.87
C GLN A 225 -13.27 -15.02 21.39
N ALA A 226 -13.57 -15.28 20.11
CA ALA A 226 -14.93 -15.23 19.59
C ALA A 226 -15.86 -16.24 20.30
N TRP A 227 -15.37 -17.45 20.58
CA TRP A 227 -16.13 -18.45 21.32
C TRP A 227 -16.38 -18.07 22.78
N ARG A 228 -15.40 -17.45 23.45
CA ARG A 228 -15.60 -16.89 24.80
C ARG A 228 -16.70 -15.85 24.84
N HIS A 229 -16.76 -15.01 23.80
CA HIS A 229 -17.77 -13.96 23.65
C HIS A 229 -18.99 -14.40 22.83
N ARG A 230 -19.21 -15.70 22.63
CA ARG A 230 -20.27 -16.26 21.75
C ARG A 230 -21.70 -15.79 22.03
N ARG A 231 -21.96 -15.23 23.21
CA ARG A 231 -23.27 -14.70 23.60
C ARG A 231 -23.48 -13.25 23.14
N GLU A 232 -22.44 -12.56 22.71
CA GLU A 232 -22.50 -11.16 22.28
C GLU A 232 -23.19 -10.99 20.92
N ALA A 233 -23.06 -11.96 20.00
CA ALA A 233 -23.64 -11.88 18.66
C ALA A 233 -24.24 -13.23 18.21
N PRO A 234 -25.36 -13.21 17.45
CA PRO A 234 -25.96 -14.42 16.92
C PRO A 234 -24.99 -15.13 15.96
N GLY A 235 -24.90 -16.45 16.06
CA GLY A 235 -24.05 -17.26 15.19
C GLY A 235 -22.54 -17.18 15.48
N LEU A 236 -22.07 -16.27 16.34
CA LEU A 236 -20.64 -16.05 16.61
C LEU A 236 -19.94 -17.33 17.10
N GLY A 237 -20.54 -18.05 18.05
CA GLY A 237 -19.99 -19.30 18.55
C GLY A 237 -19.92 -20.41 17.49
N ALA A 238 -20.95 -20.51 16.64
CA ALA A 238 -20.98 -21.49 15.56
C ALA A 238 -19.91 -21.19 14.51
N LEU A 239 -19.80 -19.93 14.08
CA LEU A 239 -18.77 -19.47 13.16
C LEU A 239 -17.36 -19.71 13.72
N ALA A 240 -17.13 -19.45 15.02
CA ALA A 240 -15.83 -19.68 15.64
C ALA A 240 -15.42 -21.16 15.59
N ILE A 241 -16.36 -22.06 15.89
CA ILE A 241 -16.13 -23.51 15.83
C ILE A 241 -15.92 -23.96 14.38
N SER A 242 -16.78 -23.54 13.46
CA SER A 242 -16.66 -23.88 12.03
C SER A 242 -15.34 -23.41 11.44
N THR A 243 -14.89 -22.20 11.79
CA THR A 243 -13.61 -21.64 11.33
C THR A 243 -12.43 -22.46 11.87
N ALA A 244 -12.44 -22.79 13.17
CA ALA A 244 -11.39 -23.60 13.78
C ALA A 244 -11.33 -25.02 13.18
N VAL A 245 -12.48 -25.67 12.97
CA VAL A 245 -12.58 -27.00 12.35
C VAL A 245 -12.08 -26.97 10.91
N ALA A 246 -12.51 -25.99 10.11
CA ALA A 246 -12.05 -25.84 8.74
C ALA A 246 -10.53 -25.58 8.67
N PHE A 247 -9.98 -24.81 9.61
CA PHE A 247 -8.54 -24.57 9.69
C PHE A 247 -7.75 -25.83 10.07
N VAL A 248 -8.24 -26.63 11.03
CA VAL A 248 -7.62 -27.93 11.34
C VAL A 248 -7.65 -28.86 10.13
N ALA A 249 -8.77 -28.89 9.40
CA ALA A 249 -8.86 -29.64 8.15
C ALA A 249 -7.87 -29.10 7.10
N GLN A 250 -7.66 -27.78 7.03
CA GLN A 250 -6.68 -27.16 6.12
C GLN A 250 -5.25 -27.60 6.42
N ILE A 251 -4.88 -27.71 7.70
CA ILE A 251 -3.58 -28.25 8.13
C ILE A 251 -3.46 -29.71 7.71
N ALA A 252 -4.50 -30.52 7.92
CA ALA A 252 -4.50 -31.94 7.54
C ALA A 252 -4.35 -32.14 6.03
N VAL A 253 -5.09 -31.36 5.20
CA VAL A 253 -4.95 -31.39 3.74
C VAL A 253 -3.58 -30.87 3.30
N GLY A 254 -3.05 -29.85 3.98
CA GLY A 254 -1.68 -29.35 3.77
C GLY A 254 -0.62 -30.43 4.00
N ALA A 255 -0.74 -31.18 5.10
CA ALA A 255 0.12 -32.31 5.43
C ALA A 255 -0.07 -33.49 4.46
N ALA A 256 -1.30 -33.71 3.99
CA ALA A 256 -1.61 -34.77 3.03
C ALA A 256 -0.90 -34.57 1.69
N ASN A 257 -0.48 -33.35 1.31
CA ASN A 257 0.27 -33.13 0.06
C ASN A 257 1.57 -33.96 0.03
N PRO A 258 2.59 -33.70 0.86
CA PRO A 258 3.80 -34.52 0.87
C PRO A 258 3.53 -35.99 1.21
N LEU A 259 2.63 -36.26 2.16
CA LEU A 259 2.35 -37.63 2.63
C LEU A 259 1.66 -38.53 1.59
N SER A 260 0.97 -37.94 0.61
CA SER A 260 0.33 -38.68 -0.50
C SER A 260 1.15 -38.68 -1.78
N GLY A 261 2.40 -38.20 -1.75
CA GLY A 261 3.20 -38.01 -2.96
C GLY A 261 2.62 -36.95 -3.89
N PHE A 262 2.05 -35.87 -3.32
CA PHE A 262 1.45 -34.74 -4.03
C PHE A 262 0.31 -35.13 -4.96
N SER A 263 -0.60 -35.97 -4.47
CA SER A 263 -1.82 -36.35 -5.21
C SER A 263 -2.55 -35.11 -5.74
N PRO A 264 -3.03 -35.12 -7.01
CA PRO A 264 -3.82 -34.02 -7.58
C PRO A 264 -5.03 -33.64 -6.72
N TRP A 265 -5.61 -34.62 -6.02
CA TRP A 265 -6.73 -34.38 -5.12
C TRP A 265 -6.34 -33.57 -3.89
N ALA A 266 -5.19 -33.86 -3.27
CA ALA A 266 -4.66 -33.08 -2.14
C ALA A 266 -4.26 -31.67 -2.59
N LEU A 267 -3.59 -31.57 -3.74
CA LEU A 267 -3.17 -30.30 -4.32
C LEU A 267 -4.37 -29.40 -4.67
N GLY A 268 -5.48 -29.99 -5.14
CA GLY A 268 -6.71 -29.26 -5.47
C GLY A 268 -7.58 -28.94 -4.25
N ALA A 269 -7.65 -29.85 -3.28
CA ALA A 269 -8.43 -29.65 -2.05
C ALA A 269 -7.84 -28.54 -1.17
N HIS A 270 -6.51 -28.38 -1.16
CA HIS A 270 -5.84 -27.39 -0.33
C HIS A 270 -6.26 -25.93 -0.60
N PRO A 271 -6.21 -25.40 -1.83
CA PRO A 271 -6.69 -24.04 -2.11
C PRO A 271 -8.21 -23.91 -1.92
N ALA A 272 -9.00 -24.93 -2.25
CA ALA A 272 -10.45 -24.90 -2.07
C ALA A 272 -10.85 -24.73 -0.59
N LEU A 273 -10.20 -25.48 0.30
CA LEU A 273 -10.42 -25.40 1.73
C LEU A 273 -9.79 -24.13 2.33
N ALA A 274 -8.71 -23.60 1.75
CA ALA A 274 -8.19 -22.27 2.10
C ALA A 274 -9.23 -21.17 1.86
N SER A 275 -9.88 -21.16 0.69
CA SER A 275 -10.93 -20.17 0.37
C SER A 275 -12.15 -20.34 1.29
N LEU A 276 -12.46 -21.55 1.77
CA LEU A 276 -13.50 -21.77 2.77
C LEU A 276 -13.10 -21.18 4.13
N VAL A 277 -11.87 -21.44 4.60
CA VAL A 277 -11.32 -20.83 5.82
C VAL A 277 -11.34 -19.31 5.72
N TRP A 278 -11.02 -18.76 4.55
CA TRP A 278 -11.10 -17.33 4.27
C TRP A 278 -12.52 -16.78 4.44
N CYS A 279 -13.51 -17.37 3.76
CA CYS A 279 -14.91 -16.96 3.89
C CYS A 279 -15.41 -17.06 5.34
N LEU A 280 -15.06 -18.14 6.06
CA LEU A 280 -15.43 -18.32 7.47
C LEU A 280 -14.77 -17.28 8.38
N THR A 281 -13.49 -16.97 8.15
CA THR A 281 -12.74 -15.96 8.91
C THR A 281 -13.30 -14.56 8.66
N VAL A 282 -13.64 -14.23 7.41
CA VAL A 282 -14.32 -12.97 7.07
C VAL A 282 -15.69 -12.90 7.74
N ALA A 283 -16.50 -13.96 7.66
CA ALA A 283 -17.81 -13.99 8.29
C ALA A 283 -17.73 -13.82 9.81
N LEU A 284 -16.80 -14.55 10.46
CA LEU A 284 -16.53 -14.43 11.88
C LEU A 284 -16.12 -13.01 12.27
N THR A 285 -15.24 -12.41 11.46
CA THR A 285 -14.77 -11.04 11.66
C THR A 285 -15.93 -10.06 11.54
N VAL A 286 -16.77 -10.13 10.50
CA VAL A 286 -17.90 -9.18 10.31
C VAL A 286 -18.95 -9.30 11.42
N VAL A 287 -19.22 -10.52 11.91
CA VAL A 287 -20.18 -10.74 13.00
C VAL A 287 -19.69 -10.16 14.33
N ALA A 288 -18.38 -10.17 14.57
CA ALA A 288 -17.79 -9.63 15.80
C ALA A 288 -17.38 -8.15 15.69
N TRP A 289 -16.85 -7.75 14.53
CA TRP A 289 -16.26 -6.45 14.26
C TRP A 289 -17.30 -5.52 13.66
N HIS A 290 -17.80 -4.60 14.49
CA HIS A 290 -18.65 -3.50 14.07
C HIS A 290 -17.87 -2.20 14.24
N PRO A 291 -17.12 -1.75 13.20
CA PRO A 291 -16.55 -0.43 13.25
C PRO A 291 -17.72 0.55 13.10
N ALA A 292 -17.78 1.57 13.96
CA ALA A 292 -18.57 2.74 13.63
C ALA A 292 -18.10 3.23 12.25
N LEU A 293 -19.02 3.38 11.28
CA LEU A 293 -18.66 3.91 9.96
C LEU A 293 -17.89 5.21 10.18
N PRO A 294 -16.70 5.38 9.57
CA PRO A 294 -15.91 6.57 9.80
C PRO A 294 -16.75 7.79 9.42
N THR A 295 -16.89 8.72 10.35
CA THR A 295 -17.54 10.00 10.05
C THR A 295 -16.74 10.71 8.95
N ARG A 296 -17.38 11.61 8.21
CA ARG A 296 -16.69 12.44 7.21
C ARG A 296 -15.46 13.15 7.83
N GLU A 297 -15.58 13.53 9.10
CA GLU A 297 -14.51 14.10 9.91
C GLU A 297 -13.35 13.12 10.10
N LEU A 298 -13.62 11.85 10.46
CA LEU A 298 -12.58 10.83 10.59
C LEU A 298 -11.86 10.57 9.26
N VAL A 299 -12.57 10.51 8.13
CA VAL A 299 -11.94 10.37 6.80
C VAL A 299 -11.05 11.58 6.50
N SER A 300 -11.54 12.79 6.74
CA SER A 300 -10.76 14.02 6.58
C SER A 300 -9.51 14.01 7.47
N ASP A 301 -9.64 13.53 8.70
CA ASP A 301 -8.55 13.41 9.65
C ASP A 301 -7.52 12.35 9.21
N MET A 302 -7.96 11.21 8.70
CA MET A 302 -7.08 10.19 8.09
C MET A 302 -6.30 10.75 6.89
N VAL A 303 -6.96 11.47 5.99
CA VAL A 303 -6.29 12.13 4.85
C VAL A 303 -5.31 13.21 5.34
N ALA A 304 -5.64 13.93 6.41
CA ALA A 304 -4.73 14.91 6.99
C ALA A 304 -3.43 14.26 7.53
N LEU A 305 -3.46 12.99 7.96
CA LEU A 305 -2.26 12.26 8.39
C LEU A 305 -1.25 12.04 7.26
N THR A 306 -1.69 11.99 5.99
CA THR A 306 -0.80 11.73 4.85
C THR A 306 -0.10 12.99 4.32
N LYS A 307 -0.44 14.18 4.83
CA LYS A 307 0.16 15.48 4.46
C LYS A 307 0.22 15.73 2.93
N PRO A 308 -0.93 15.73 2.21
CA PRO A 308 -0.95 15.81 0.74
C PRO A 308 -0.25 17.06 0.17
N ALA A 309 -0.33 18.20 0.87
CA ALA A 309 0.34 19.42 0.44
C ALA A 309 1.87 19.28 0.41
N ILE A 310 2.46 18.65 1.43
CA ILE A 310 3.92 18.44 1.51
C ILE A 310 4.36 17.37 0.51
N MET A 311 3.55 16.31 0.38
CA MET A 311 3.76 15.24 -0.59
C MET A 311 3.85 15.75 -2.03
N SER A 312 3.07 16.75 -2.41
CA SER A 312 3.03 17.26 -3.80
C SER A 312 4.40 17.71 -4.34
N LEU A 313 5.20 18.41 -3.53
CA LEU A 313 6.53 18.86 -3.94
C LEU A 313 7.52 17.69 -4.05
N LEU A 314 7.43 16.69 -3.17
CA LEU A 314 8.24 15.47 -3.24
C LEU A 314 7.92 14.65 -4.50
N LEU A 315 6.65 14.59 -4.89
CA LEU A 315 6.24 13.94 -6.13
C LEU A 315 6.73 14.72 -7.35
N LEU A 316 6.67 16.05 -7.33
CA LEU A 316 7.22 16.89 -8.41
C LEU A 316 8.71 16.64 -8.61
N THR A 317 9.49 16.50 -7.54
CA THR A 317 10.93 16.23 -7.68
C THR A 317 11.22 14.83 -8.21
N ALA A 318 10.42 13.83 -7.81
CA ALA A 318 10.47 12.50 -8.41
C ALA A 318 10.15 12.55 -9.92
N ILE A 319 9.11 13.28 -10.33
CA ILE A 319 8.75 13.45 -11.75
C ILE A 319 9.91 14.09 -12.52
N GLY A 320 10.48 15.19 -12.04
CA GLY A 320 11.58 15.83 -12.77
C GLY A 320 12.81 14.94 -12.91
N ALA A 321 13.08 14.09 -11.91
CA ALA A 321 14.11 13.05 -12.02
C ALA A 321 13.77 12.01 -13.10
N MET A 322 12.51 11.56 -13.18
CA MET A 322 12.05 10.63 -14.23
C MET A 322 12.21 11.22 -15.63
N PHE A 323 11.90 12.51 -15.81
CA PHE A 323 12.05 13.19 -17.10
C PHE A 323 13.51 13.26 -17.55
N LEU A 324 14.41 13.61 -16.63
CA LEU A 324 15.84 13.64 -16.92
C LEU A 324 16.38 12.23 -17.22
N ALA A 325 16.00 11.23 -16.41
CA ALA A 325 16.38 9.84 -16.60
C ALA A 325 15.89 9.26 -17.94
N ALA A 326 14.66 9.59 -18.34
CA ALA A 326 14.06 9.16 -19.61
C ALA A 326 14.58 9.94 -20.81
N ARG A 327 15.35 11.03 -20.60
CA ARG A 327 15.77 12.00 -21.63
C ARG A 327 14.57 12.53 -22.43
N GLY A 328 13.49 12.86 -21.72
CA GLY A 328 12.22 13.29 -22.30
C GLY A 328 11.03 12.85 -21.45
N VAL A 329 9.87 12.67 -22.08
CA VAL A 329 8.64 12.28 -21.38
C VAL A 329 8.67 10.77 -21.05
N PRO A 330 8.60 10.36 -19.76
CA PRO A 330 8.58 8.96 -19.39
C PRO A 330 7.24 8.29 -19.77
N PRO A 331 7.21 6.96 -19.98
CA PRO A 331 5.97 6.24 -20.26
C PRO A 331 4.92 6.45 -19.15
N PHE A 332 3.68 6.78 -19.55
CA PHE A 332 2.60 7.13 -18.61
C PHE A 332 2.30 6.05 -17.56
N PRO A 333 2.27 4.73 -17.87
CA PRO A 333 2.03 3.71 -16.84
C PRO A 333 3.10 3.70 -15.75
N LEU A 334 4.37 3.86 -16.12
CA LEU A 334 5.49 3.94 -15.18
C LEU A 334 5.42 5.21 -14.33
N LEU A 335 5.11 6.35 -14.96
CA LEU A 335 4.89 7.62 -14.26
C LEU A 335 3.76 7.50 -13.21
N ALA A 336 2.62 6.93 -13.60
CA ALA A 336 1.47 6.74 -12.72
C ALA A 336 1.80 5.80 -11.56
N ALA A 337 2.47 4.67 -11.83
CA ALA A 337 2.90 3.73 -10.80
C ALA A 337 3.87 4.37 -9.79
N THR A 338 4.88 5.10 -10.27
CA THR A 338 5.85 5.80 -9.41
C THR A 338 5.18 6.87 -8.56
N LEU A 339 4.20 7.59 -9.11
CA LEU A 339 3.43 8.59 -8.36
C LEU A 339 2.55 7.97 -7.28
N VAL A 340 1.82 6.91 -7.60
CA VAL A 340 0.99 6.18 -6.62
C VAL A 340 1.86 5.57 -5.52
N GLY A 341 2.97 4.92 -5.90
CA GLY A 341 3.91 4.34 -4.96
C GLY A 341 4.59 5.39 -4.07
N GLY A 342 5.09 6.49 -4.67
CA GLY A 342 5.72 7.59 -3.95
C GLY A 342 4.75 8.34 -3.04
N ALA A 343 3.49 8.50 -3.45
CA ALA A 343 2.44 9.09 -2.63
C ALA A 343 2.10 8.21 -1.43
N ALA A 344 1.98 6.90 -1.65
CA ALA A 344 1.74 5.93 -0.59
C ALA A 344 2.92 5.88 0.41
N ALA A 345 4.17 5.85 -0.07
CA ALA A 345 5.35 5.86 0.81
C ALA A 345 5.41 7.14 1.66
N SER A 346 5.29 8.31 1.02
CA SER A 346 5.35 9.61 1.70
C SER A 346 4.17 9.81 2.66
N GLY A 347 2.98 9.37 2.28
CA GLY A 347 1.78 9.42 3.10
C GLY A 347 1.86 8.49 4.31
N GLY A 348 2.35 7.26 4.11
CA GLY A 348 2.56 6.30 5.18
C GLY A 348 3.63 6.77 6.16
N ALA A 349 4.75 7.29 5.67
CA ALA A 349 5.81 7.90 6.48
C ALA A 349 5.27 9.10 7.28
N SER A 350 4.40 9.92 6.69
CA SER A 350 3.77 11.05 7.38
C SER A 350 2.82 10.63 8.50
N ALA A 351 2.04 9.56 8.29
CA ALA A 351 1.14 9.01 9.30
C ALA A 351 1.92 8.44 10.51
N LEU A 352 3.00 7.68 10.25
CA LEU A 352 3.90 7.18 11.30
C LEU A 352 4.60 8.33 12.03
N ASN A 353 5.05 9.36 11.31
CA ASN A 353 5.66 10.55 11.91
C ASN A 353 4.68 11.26 12.85
N HIS A 354 3.41 11.42 12.46
CA HIS A 354 2.39 11.99 13.36
C HIS A 354 2.23 11.17 14.65
N TYR A 355 2.26 9.84 14.57
CA TYR A 355 2.19 9.00 15.76
C TYR A 355 3.40 9.21 16.69
N PHE A 356 4.61 9.18 16.15
CA PHE A 356 5.82 9.34 16.95
C PHE A 356 6.09 10.77 17.44
N ASP A 357 5.48 11.78 16.82
CA ASP A 357 5.57 13.19 17.22
C ASP A 357 4.36 13.65 18.07
N ARG A 358 3.41 12.77 18.41
CA ARG A 358 2.14 13.18 19.06
C ARG A 358 2.36 13.91 20.38
N ASP A 359 3.31 13.43 21.19
CA ASP A 359 3.69 13.99 22.49
C ASP A 359 4.21 15.43 22.37
N ILE A 360 5.07 15.70 21.38
CA ILE A 360 5.62 17.04 21.16
C ILE A 360 4.65 17.96 20.41
N ASP A 361 3.79 17.39 19.55
CA ASP A 361 2.79 18.15 18.81
C ASP A 361 1.70 18.71 19.74
N GLU A 362 1.38 18.04 20.85
CA GLU A 362 0.48 18.53 21.91
C GLU A 362 0.97 19.87 22.52
N LEU A 363 2.29 20.07 22.58
CA LEU A 363 2.93 21.24 23.19
C LEU A 363 3.05 22.45 22.25
N MET A 364 2.82 22.25 20.94
CA MET A 364 3.06 23.25 19.91
C MET A 364 1.74 23.89 19.42
N ARG A 365 1.70 25.23 19.36
CA ARG A 365 0.48 26.00 18.99
C ARG A 365 -0.05 25.61 17.61
N ARG A 366 0.86 25.35 16.66
CA ARG A 366 0.51 24.98 15.28
C ARG A 366 -0.08 23.57 15.18
N THR A 367 0.42 22.63 15.97
CA THR A 367 0.20 21.19 15.74
C THR A 367 -0.70 20.52 16.77
N ARG A 368 -0.98 21.16 17.92
CA ARG A 368 -1.93 20.69 18.94
C ARG A 368 -3.36 20.41 18.47
N ARG A 369 -3.75 20.92 17.30
CA ARG A 369 -5.07 20.69 16.68
C ARG A 369 -5.08 19.58 15.63
N ARG A 370 -3.93 18.94 15.38
CA ARG A 370 -3.82 17.79 14.47
C ARG A 370 -4.63 16.60 14.99
N PRO A 371 -4.98 15.63 14.12
CA PRO A 371 -5.87 14.53 14.50
C PRO A 371 -5.44 13.72 15.71
N LEU A 372 -4.15 13.39 15.85
CA LEU A 372 -3.63 12.60 16.98
C LEU A 372 -3.50 13.40 18.29
N PRO A 373 -2.82 14.57 18.33
CA PRO A 373 -2.77 15.42 19.54
C PRO A 373 -4.15 15.85 20.07
N ALA A 374 -5.14 15.96 19.18
CA ALA A 374 -6.52 16.29 19.56
C ALA A 374 -7.37 15.05 19.88
N HIS A 375 -6.78 13.85 19.90
CA HIS A 375 -7.42 12.55 20.14
C HIS A 375 -8.67 12.28 19.28
N ARG A 376 -8.73 12.85 18.07
CA ARG A 376 -9.84 12.61 17.12
C ARG A 376 -9.68 11.29 16.38
N VAL A 377 -8.47 10.77 16.36
CA VAL A 377 -8.06 9.52 15.71
C VAL A 377 -7.40 8.62 16.75
N PRO A 378 -7.77 7.33 16.85
CA PRO A 378 -7.04 6.37 17.67
C PRO A 378 -5.64 6.11 17.10
N ASP A 379 -4.64 5.98 17.99
CA ASP A 379 -3.23 5.78 17.63
C ASP A 379 -3.03 4.58 16.69
N GLU A 380 -3.76 3.48 16.91
CA GLU A 380 -3.64 2.24 16.14
C GLU A 380 -4.02 2.45 14.66
N TRP A 381 -4.94 3.37 14.38
CA TRP A 381 -5.36 3.68 13.01
C TRP A 381 -4.29 4.44 12.26
N ALA A 382 -3.59 5.37 12.91
CA ALA A 382 -2.48 6.09 12.30
C ALA A 382 -1.29 5.15 12.01
N ILE A 383 -0.96 4.25 12.95
CA ILE A 383 0.07 3.23 12.75
C ILE A 383 -0.32 2.28 11.62
N GLY A 384 -1.54 1.74 11.67
CA GLY A 384 -2.07 0.82 10.65
C GLY A 384 -2.07 1.45 9.26
N LEU A 385 -2.55 2.68 9.13
CA LEU A 385 -2.50 3.44 7.88
C LEU A 385 -1.05 3.60 7.39
N GLY A 386 -0.14 3.96 8.29
CA GLY A 386 1.28 4.12 8.01
C GLY A 386 1.94 2.87 7.44
N ILE A 387 1.71 1.71 8.08
CA ILE A 387 2.25 0.42 7.66
C ILE A 387 1.63 -0.03 6.33
N VAL A 388 0.30 0.02 6.22
CA VAL A 388 -0.43 -0.42 5.01
C VAL A 388 -0.01 0.39 3.80
N LEU A 389 0.08 1.73 3.91
CA LEU A 389 0.50 2.56 2.79
C LEU A 389 1.93 2.27 2.34
N ASN A 390 2.85 1.95 3.27
CA ASN A 390 4.21 1.57 2.88
C ASN A 390 4.29 0.17 2.25
N ILE A 391 3.48 -0.80 2.70
CA ILE A 391 3.36 -2.11 2.03
C ILE A 391 2.83 -1.92 0.61
N VAL A 392 1.78 -1.10 0.44
CA VAL A 392 1.23 -0.76 -0.88
C VAL A 392 2.27 -0.07 -1.75
N ALA A 393 3.01 0.90 -1.20
CA ALA A 393 4.07 1.58 -1.92
C ALA A 393 5.13 0.62 -2.45
N PHE A 394 5.61 -0.29 -1.60
CA PHE A 394 6.59 -1.30 -1.99
C PHE A 394 6.04 -2.23 -3.08
N ALA A 395 4.82 -2.75 -2.90
CA ALA A 395 4.21 -3.65 -3.87
C ALA A 395 4.02 -2.99 -5.24
N VAL A 396 3.48 -1.76 -5.27
CA VAL A 396 3.28 -1.00 -6.51
C VAL A 396 4.61 -0.74 -7.21
N LEU A 397 5.62 -0.24 -6.49
CA LEU A 397 6.92 0.07 -7.10
C LEU A 397 7.67 -1.19 -7.55
N ALA A 398 7.62 -2.28 -6.77
CA ALA A 398 8.34 -3.51 -7.11
C ALA A 398 7.74 -4.20 -8.35
N VAL A 399 6.41 -4.16 -8.50
CA VAL A 399 5.70 -4.79 -9.63
C VAL A 399 5.74 -3.93 -10.89
N PHE A 400 5.49 -2.62 -10.76
CA PHE A 400 5.27 -1.73 -11.91
C PHE A 400 6.46 -0.84 -12.25
N ALA A 401 7.50 -0.79 -11.40
CA ALA A 401 8.76 -0.10 -11.69
C ALA A 401 9.94 -1.07 -11.58
N ASN A 402 10.49 -1.26 -10.36
CA ASN A 402 11.52 -2.25 -10.04
C ASN A 402 11.80 -2.30 -8.53
N ILE A 403 12.56 -3.31 -8.10
CA ILE A 403 12.91 -3.55 -6.70
C ILE A 403 13.78 -2.44 -6.09
N LEU A 404 14.64 -1.78 -6.88
CA LEU A 404 15.51 -0.71 -6.41
C LEU A 404 14.68 0.52 -5.99
N ALA A 405 13.74 0.95 -6.84
CA ALA A 405 12.82 2.04 -6.52
C ALA A 405 11.96 1.72 -5.27
N ALA A 406 11.46 0.48 -5.16
CA ALA A 406 10.70 0.04 -3.99
C ALA A 406 11.53 0.06 -2.70
N ALA A 407 12.77 -0.44 -2.76
CA ALA A 407 13.69 -0.44 -1.62
C ALA A 407 14.08 0.98 -1.18
N LEU A 408 14.34 1.88 -2.13
CA LEU A 408 14.64 3.29 -1.84
C LEU A 408 13.47 3.99 -1.15
N ALA A 409 12.23 3.75 -1.59
CA ALA A 409 11.04 4.32 -0.96
C ALA A 409 10.91 3.88 0.51
N ILE A 410 11.09 2.59 0.79
CA ILE A 410 11.06 2.07 2.17
C ILE A 410 12.25 2.56 2.99
N ALA A 411 13.45 2.59 2.41
CA ALA A 411 14.63 3.15 3.08
C ALA A 411 14.39 4.62 3.48
N GLY A 412 13.72 5.41 2.63
CA GLY A 412 13.35 6.78 2.96
C GLY A 412 12.36 6.89 4.10
N THR A 413 11.33 6.03 4.12
CA THR A 413 10.40 5.94 5.26
C THR A 413 11.14 5.59 6.55
N LEU A 414 11.97 4.54 6.53
CA LEU A 414 12.70 4.08 7.72
C LEU A 414 13.69 5.14 8.21
N PHE A 415 14.42 5.80 7.30
CA PHE A 415 15.31 6.89 7.66
C PHE A 415 14.53 8.07 8.28
N TYR A 416 13.39 8.44 7.70
CA TYR A 416 12.55 9.51 8.23
C TYR A 416 12.04 9.22 9.65
N ILE A 417 11.64 7.98 9.92
CA ILE A 417 11.09 7.58 11.21
C ILE A 417 12.20 7.33 12.25
N LEU A 418 13.12 6.42 11.95
CA LEU A 418 14.12 5.95 12.90
C LEU A 418 15.21 7.00 13.12
N VAL A 419 15.81 7.49 12.03
CA VAL A 419 16.96 8.39 12.09
C VAL A 419 16.50 9.81 12.40
N TYR A 420 15.56 10.36 11.65
CA TYR A 420 15.10 11.73 11.89
C TYR A 420 14.14 11.84 13.08
N THR A 421 12.97 11.20 13.02
CA THR A 421 11.86 11.46 13.96
C THR A 421 12.17 11.01 15.40
N LEU A 422 12.63 9.77 15.57
CA LEU A 422 12.89 9.20 16.90
C LEU A 422 14.23 9.64 17.48
N TRP A 423 15.28 9.72 16.65
CA TRP A 423 16.63 9.98 17.14
C TRP A 423 17.05 11.45 17.01
N LEU A 424 17.38 11.91 15.80
CA LEU A 424 18.08 13.18 15.60
C LEU A 424 17.23 14.39 16.02
N LYS A 425 15.94 14.39 15.67
CA LYS A 425 15.02 15.50 15.97
C LYS A 425 14.99 15.84 17.47
N ARG A 426 15.16 14.84 18.33
CA ARG A 426 15.09 14.98 19.79
C ARG A 426 16.46 15.21 20.45
N SER A 427 17.57 15.04 19.74
CA SER A 427 18.91 14.94 20.35
C SER A 427 19.95 15.94 19.84
N THR A 428 19.79 16.53 18.65
CA THR A 428 20.85 17.37 18.05
C THR A 428 20.34 18.53 17.21
N VAL A 429 21.15 19.60 17.10
CA VAL A 429 20.95 20.74 16.20
C VAL A 429 21.13 20.36 14.71
N GLN A 430 21.78 19.23 14.43
CA GLN A 430 21.96 18.71 13.06
C GLN A 430 20.75 17.92 12.54
N ASN A 431 19.63 17.96 13.27
CA ASN A 431 18.43 17.20 12.97
C ASN A 431 17.92 17.37 11.54
N ILE A 432 17.80 18.60 11.05
CA ILE A 432 17.32 18.92 9.71
C ILE A 432 18.39 18.64 8.65
N VAL A 433 19.67 18.83 8.98
CA VAL A 433 20.76 18.63 8.02
C VAL A 433 20.84 17.16 7.65
N ILE A 434 21.07 16.28 8.63
CA ILE A 434 21.19 14.85 8.38
C ILE A 434 19.80 14.26 8.06
N GLY A 435 18.76 14.68 8.80
CA GLY A 435 17.39 14.23 8.58
C GLY A 435 16.82 14.61 7.21
N GLY A 436 17.37 15.65 6.57
CA GLY A 436 17.00 16.09 5.24
C GLY A 436 17.25 15.04 4.15
N ALA A 437 18.09 14.04 4.42
CA ALA A 437 18.29 12.90 3.51
C ALA A 437 16.98 12.18 3.19
N ALA A 438 16.06 12.04 4.15
CA ALA A 438 14.74 11.44 3.90
C ALA A 438 13.96 12.20 2.81
N GLY A 439 13.97 13.54 2.86
CA GLY A 439 13.27 14.38 1.88
C GLY A 439 13.94 14.41 0.51
N ALA A 440 15.20 14.01 0.42
CA ALA A 440 15.99 13.98 -0.81
C ALA A 440 15.92 12.65 -1.57
N ILE A 441 15.32 11.60 -1.00
CA ILE A 441 15.16 10.28 -1.63
C ILE A 441 14.19 10.23 -2.82
N PRO A 442 13.07 10.99 -2.87
CA PRO A 442 12.12 10.94 -3.98
C PRO A 442 12.72 11.05 -5.40
N PRO A 443 13.67 11.94 -5.73
CA PRO A 443 14.34 11.92 -7.04
C PRO A 443 15.15 10.65 -7.29
N LEU A 444 15.73 10.02 -6.28
CA LEU A 444 16.40 8.72 -6.45
C LEU A 444 15.40 7.62 -6.82
N VAL A 445 14.22 7.63 -6.18
CA VAL A 445 13.12 6.71 -6.52
C VAL A 445 12.65 6.95 -7.96
N GLY A 446 12.43 8.21 -8.36
CA GLY A 446 12.04 8.58 -9.71
C GLY A 446 13.07 8.15 -10.75
N TRP A 447 14.35 8.43 -10.50
CA TRP A 447 15.45 8.03 -11.38
C TRP A 447 15.54 6.50 -11.52
N ALA A 448 15.62 5.79 -10.39
CA ALA A 448 15.72 4.34 -10.36
C ALA A 448 14.51 3.66 -11.01
N ALA A 449 13.30 4.22 -10.91
CA ALA A 449 12.11 3.68 -11.57
C ALA A 449 12.27 3.62 -13.09
N VAL A 450 12.99 4.56 -13.69
CA VAL A 450 13.24 4.61 -15.15
C VAL A 450 14.45 3.78 -15.56
N THR A 451 15.57 3.89 -14.81
CA THR A 451 16.86 3.33 -15.26
C THR A 451 17.22 1.99 -14.62
N GLY A 452 16.62 1.64 -13.48
CA GLY A 452 17.03 0.50 -12.66
C GLY A 452 18.39 0.67 -11.96
N SER A 453 18.99 1.87 -11.99
CA SER A 453 20.32 2.17 -11.43
C SER A 453 20.38 3.57 -10.83
N LEU A 454 21.49 3.93 -10.18
CA LEU A 454 21.74 5.29 -9.68
C LEU A 454 23.08 5.79 -10.21
N ASP A 455 23.06 6.84 -11.03
CA ASP A 455 24.25 7.48 -11.56
C ASP A 455 24.54 8.82 -10.85
N LEU A 456 25.51 9.57 -11.36
CA LEU A 456 25.87 10.87 -10.81
C LEU A 456 24.71 11.88 -10.85
N SER A 457 23.90 11.89 -11.91
CA SER A 457 22.76 12.80 -12.05
C SER A 457 21.70 12.55 -10.97
N ALA A 458 21.41 11.27 -10.68
CA ALA A 458 20.53 10.88 -9.59
C ALA A 458 21.03 11.43 -8.23
N TRP A 459 22.32 11.28 -7.95
CA TRP A 459 22.94 11.77 -6.71
C TRP A 459 23.03 13.29 -6.65
N LEU A 460 23.19 13.99 -7.78
CA LEU A 460 23.16 15.45 -7.83
C LEU A 460 21.75 15.99 -7.55
N LEU A 461 20.70 15.36 -8.09
CA LEU A 461 19.31 15.71 -7.75
C LEU A 461 19.02 15.50 -6.27
N PHE A 462 19.48 14.39 -5.70
CA PHE A 462 19.46 14.15 -4.25
C PHE A 462 20.19 15.27 -3.50
N ALA A 463 21.41 15.61 -3.91
CA ALA A 463 22.23 16.62 -3.26
C ALA A 463 21.57 18.01 -3.29
N ILE A 464 20.95 18.40 -4.41
CA ILE A 464 20.21 19.66 -4.52
C ILE A 464 19.11 19.73 -3.47
N ILE A 465 18.28 18.68 -3.32
CA ILE A 465 17.22 18.68 -2.29
C ILE A 465 17.81 18.63 -0.89
N PHE A 466 18.86 17.83 -0.69
CA PHE A 466 19.52 17.67 0.61
C PHE A 466 20.07 19.01 1.13
N PHE A 467 20.81 19.74 0.30
CA PHE A 467 21.37 21.05 0.65
C PHE A 467 20.32 22.17 0.67
N TRP A 468 19.22 22.02 -0.08
CA TRP A 468 18.08 22.94 0.01
C TRP A 468 17.35 22.84 1.34
N THR A 469 17.29 21.63 1.92
CA THR A 469 16.48 21.33 3.09
C THR A 469 16.83 22.20 4.31
N PRO A 470 18.12 22.36 4.72
CA PRO A 470 18.48 23.25 5.82
C PRO A 470 18.05 24.70 5.61
N ALA A 471 18.33 25.28 4.44
CA ALA A 471 17.95 26.65 4.14
C ALA A 471 16.43 26.87 4.23
N HIS A 472 15.64 25.93 3.71
CA HIS A 472 14.18 25.97 3.77
C HIS A 472 13.63 25.81 5.20
N PHE A 473 14.03 24.76 5.91
CA PHE A 473 13.46 24.44 7.22
C PHE A 473 13.94 25.38 8.32
N TRP A 474 15.18 25.88 8.26
CA TRP A 474 15.63 26.89 9.22
C TRP A 474 14.91 28.23 9.04
N ALA A 475 14.55 28.59 7.81
CA ALA A 475 13.70 29.75 7.56
C ALA A 475 12.32 29.60 8.24
N LEU A 476 11.72 28.40 8.16
CA LEU A 476 10.50 28.09 8.92
C LEU A 476 10.77 28.11 10.43
N ALA A 477 11.89 27.54 10.89
CA ALA A 477 12.21 27.43 12.31
C ALA A 477 12.36 28.79 12.99
N LEU A 478 12.84 29.82 12.29
CA LEU A 478 12.83 31.22 12.76
C LEU A 478 11.41 31.75 13.02
N LEU A 479 10.39 31.25 12.31
CA LEU A 479 9.00 31.68 12.50
C LEU A 479 8.33 31.00 13.70
N ILE A 480 8.75 29.77 14.03
CA ILE A 480 8.14 28.89 15.04
C ILE A 480 9.11 28.50 16.15
N THR A 481 10.14 29.32 16.42
CA THR A 481 11.16 29.04 17.44
C THR A 481 10.55 28.80 18.82
N ASP A 482 9.52 29.57 19.20
CA ASP A 482 8.84 29.38 20.49
C ASP A 482 8.15 28.03 20.62
N ASP A 483 7.61 27.48 19.52
CA ASP A 483 6.98 26.14 19.52
C ASP A 483 8.05 25.08 19.79
N TYR A 484 9.22 25.17 19.14
CA TYR A 484 10.33 24.24 19.39
C TYR A 484 10.89 24.36 20.80
N LYS A 485 10.99 25.58 21.33
CA LYS A 485 11.42 25.81 22.72
C LYS A 485 10.45 25.18 23.73
N ARG A 486 9.14 25.33 23.51
CA ARG A 486 8.10 24.69 24.36
C ARG A 486 8.17 23.16 24.33
N ALA A 487 8.41 22.60 23.15
CA ALA A 487 8.50 21.14 22.96
C ALA A 487 9.87 20.56 23.33
N GLY A 488 10.82 21.37 23.83
CA GLY A 488 12.16 20.90 24.19
C GLY A 488 13.02 20.43 23.01
N ILE A 489 12.68 20.84 21.78
CA ILE A 489 13.40 20.41 20.57
C ILE A 489 14.67 21.24 20.39
N PRO A 490 15.87 20.64 20.29
CA PRO A 490 17.14 21.34 20.12
C PRO A 490 17.33 21.87 18.69
N MET A 491 16.42 22.70 18.23
CA MET A 491 16.43 23.32 16.91
C MET A 491 17.51 24.40 16.83
N LEU A 492 18.18 24.58 15.68
CA LEU A 492 19.31 25.53 15.55
C LEU A 492 19.02 26.94 16.12
N PRO A 493 17.90 27.63 15.78
CA PRO A 493 17.56 28.92 16.38
C PRO A 493 17.30 28.90 17.89
N VAL A 494 16.92 27.75 18.47
CA VAL A 494 16.71 27.59 19.91
C VAL A 494 18.05 27.48 20.64
N VAL A 495 19.02 26.75 20.07
CA VAL A 495 20.30 26.44 20.74
C VAL A 495 21.39 27.46 20.43
N ARG A 496 21.50 27.90 19.17
CA ARG A 496 22.57 28.78 18.67
C ARG A 496 22.07 30.20 18.33
N GLY A 497 20.77 30.45 18.48
CA GLY A 497 20.16 31.75 18.21
C GLY A 497 19.88 32.02 16.73
N GLU A 498 19.16 33.11 16.48
CA GLU A 498 18.72 33.49 15.14
C GLU A 498 19.88 33.85 14.21
N GLU A 499 20.92 34.53 14.71
CA GLU A 499 22.05 34.98 13.89
C GLU A 499 22.79 33.81 13.25
N ALA A 500 23.20 32.81 14.05
CA ALA A 500 23.82 31.58 13.55
C ALA A 500 22.92 30.86 12.55
N THR A 501 21.60 30.90 12.77
CA THR A 501 20.61 30.31 11.86
C THR A 501 20.55 31.03 10.52
N THR A 502 20.60 32.37 10.50
CA THR A 502 20.61 33.15 9.25
C THR A 502 21.88 32.93 8.43
N TRP A 503 23.03 32.80 9.07
CA TRP A 503 24.28 32.43 8.41
C TRP A 503 24.23 31.01 7.86
N GLY A 504 23.67 30.05 8.61
CA GLY A 504 23.41 28.71 8.11
C GLY A 504 22.57 28.71 6.84
N ILE A 505 21.45 29.45 6.83
CA ILE A 505 20.58 29.59 5.65
C ILE A 505 21.37 30.13 4.46
N PHE A 506 22.19 31.17 4.64
CA PHE A 506 23.02 31.73 3.59
C PHE A 506 24.03 30.73 3.03
N THR A 507 24.75 30.01 3.88
CA THR A 507 25.75 29.03 3.45
C THR A 507 25.13 27.93 2.59
N TYR A 508 23.97 27.40 2.98
CA TYR A 508 23.26 26.39 2.19
C TYR A 508 22.61 26.97 0.92
N ALA A 509 22.09 28.20 0.96
CA ALA A 509 21.60 28.86 -0.25
C ALA A 509 22.72 29.12 -1.26
N LEU A 510 23.92 29.49 -0.78
CA LEU A 510 25.08 29.72 -1.62
C LEU A 510 25.60 28.41 -2.23
N SER A 511 25.66 27.32 -1.47
CA SER A 511 26.13 26.02 -1.98
C SER A 511 25.19 25.39 -3.01
N LEU A 512 23.90 25.74 -3.02
CA LEU A 512 22.96 25.33 -4.05
C LEU A 512 23.30 25.83 -5.46
N VAL A 513 23.95 27.00 -5.57
CA VAL A 513 24.33 27.56 -6.87
C VAL A 513 25.33 26.64 -7.60
N PRO A 514 26.51 26.31 -7.06
CA PRO A 514 27.40 25.37 -7.73
C PRO A 514 26.80 23.96 -7.87
N LEU A 515 26.01 23.48 -6.91
CA LEU A 515 25.37 22.15 -7.02
C LEU A 515 24.38 22.06 -8.19
N SER A 516 23.53 23.08 -8.37
CA SER A 516 22.60 23.13 -9.50
C SER A 516 23.32 23.30 -10.83
N LEU A 517 24.45 24.03 -10.87
CA LEU A 517 25.29 24.16 -12.06
C LEU A 517 26.03 22.86 -12.40
N LEU A 518 26.48 22.09 -11.41
CA LEU A 518 27.11 20.78 -11.64
C LEU A 518 26.18 19.81 -12.36
N LEU A 519 24.87 19.88 -12.09
CA LEU A 519 23.88 19.07 -12.82
C LEU A 519 23.82 19.43 -14.31
N PHE A 520 23.98 20.71 -14.67
CA PHE A 520 24.11 21.13 -16.07
C PHE A 520 25.40 20.58 -16.70
N LEU A 521 26.52 20.69 -15.99
CA LEU A 521 27.83 20.22 -16.46
C LEU A 521 27.91 18.69 -16.62
N GLY A 522 27.07 17.93 -15.91
CA GLY A 522 26.94 16.47 -16.05
C GLY A 522 26.35 16.01 -17.40
N GLY A 523 25.82 16.93 -18.20
CA GLY A 523 25.22 16.67 -19.51
C GLY A 523 23.75 16.27 -19.44
N GLY A 524 23.02 16.50 -20.54
CA GLY A 524 21.59 16.16 -20.67
C GLY A 524 20.62 17.30 -20.32
N LEU A 525 21.13 18.48 -19.98
CA LEU A 525 20.37 19.72 -19.79
C LEU A 525 20.98 20.84 -20.65
N GLY A 526 20.12 21.68 -21.20
CA GLY A 526 20.40 22.78 -22.11
C GLY A 526 20.36 24.17 -21.45
N PRO A 527 20.38 25.23 -22.26
CA PRO A 527 20.49 26.61 -21.79
C PRO A 527 19.31 27.07 -20.93
N LEU A 528 18.11 26.50 -21.13
CA LEU A 528 16.92 26.86 -20.35
C LEU A 528 17.11 26.51 -18.87
N TYR A 529 17.61 25.29 -18.59
CA TYR A 529 17.94 24.90 -17.22
C TYR A 529 19.07 25.77 -16.65
N LEU A 530 20.11 26.07 -17.44
CA LEU A 530 21.23 26.91 -16.98
C LEU A 530 20.75 28.30 -16.53
N VAL A 531 19.95 28.98 -17.34
CA VAL A 531 19.39 30.30 -17.01
C VAL A 531 18.50 30.23 -15.78
N ALA A 532 17.65 29.20 -15.68
CA ALA A 532 16.80 28.98 -14.52
C ALA A 532 17.62 28.75 -13.24
N ALA A 533 18.63 27.86 -13.28
CA ALA A 533 19.48 27.54 -12.13
C ALA A 533 20.23 28.77 -11.61
N VAL A 534 20.85 29.56 -12.50
CA VAL A 534 21.55 30.79 -12.13
C VAL A 534 20.57 31.83 -11.57
N GLY A 535 19.47 32.12 -12.28
CA GLY A 535 18.52 33.16 -11.87
C GLY A 535 17.85 32.83 -10.54
N LEU A 536 17.33 31.61 -10.41
CA LEU A 536 16.66 31.15 -9.18
C LEU A 536 17.64 31.11 -8.01
N GLY A 537 18.87 30.65 -8.23
CA GLY A 537 19.91 30.55 -7.21
C GLY A 537 20.37 31.90 -6.69
N LEU A 538 20.65 32.86 -7.58
CA LEU A 538 21.06 34.22 -7.20
C LEU A 538 19.98 34.95 -6.42
N VAL A 539 18.71 34.80 -6.80
CA VAL A 539 17.59 35.37 -6.04
C VAL A 539 17.46 34.71 -4.67
N PHE A 540 17.71 33.40 -4.55
CA PHE A 540 17.71 32.71 -3.25
C PHE A 540 18.81 33.25 -2.33
N VAL A 541 20.03 33.40 -2.86
CA VAL A 541 21.14 34.03 -2.15
C VAL A 541 20.79 35.46 -1.75
N GLY A 542 20.19 36.25 -2.65
CA GLY A 542 19.72 37.61 -2.37
C GLY A 542 18.73 37.67 -1.20
N TRP A 543 17.78 36.74 -1.12
CA TRP A 543 16.88 36.60 0.04
C TRP A 543 17.65 36.30 1.32
N SER A 544 18.61 35.39 1.29
CA SER A 544 19.41 35.03 2.48
C SER A 544 20.28 36.18 2.98
N VAL A 545 20.88 36.98 2.09
CA VAL A 545 21.63 38.20 2.44
C VAL A 545 20.71 39.26 3.05
N ARG A 546 19.51 39.45 2.48
CA ARG A 546 18.49 40.34 3.06
C ARG A 546 18.08 39.90 4.46
N LEU A 547 18.02 38.60 4.71
CA LEU A 547 17.69 38.04 6.03
C LEU A 547 18.79 38.29 7.05
N ILE A 548 20.07 38.11 6.68
CA ILE A 548 21.22 38.43 7.55
C ILE A 548 21.22 39.92 7.94
N ARG A 549 20.97 40.80 6.97
CA ARG A 549 20.94 42.27 7.18
C ARG A 549 19.63 42.77 7.81
N ALA A 550 18.67 41.89 8.09
CA ALA A 550 17.36 42.29 8.57
C ALA A 550 17.41 42.78 10.03
N ALA A 551 16.91 44.00 10.26
CA ALA A 551 16.54 44.46 11.58
C ALA A 551 15.50 43.52 12.23
N ALA A 552 15.56 43.37 13.55
CA ALA A 552 14.71 42.43 14.30
C ALA A 552 13.21 42.55 13.97
N SER A 553 12.70 43.78 13.80
CA SER A 553 11.31 44.06 13.46
C SER A 553 10.86 43.50 12.10
N ARG A 554 11.77 43.38 11.12
CA ARG A 554 11.47 42.89 9.75
C ARG A 554 11.89 41.45 9.50
N ARG A 555 12.72 40.88 10.39
CA ARG A 555 13.31 39.55 10.21
C ARG A 555 12.28 38.45 9.98
N ARG A 556 11.20 38.44 10.77
CA ARG A 556 10.12 37.44 10.65
C ARG A 556 9.42 37.51 9.29
N ALA A 557 9.18 38.71 8.76
CA ALA A 557 8.56 38.90 7.44
C ALA A 557 9.49 38.41 6.32
N ILE A 558 10.78 38.72 6.41
CA ILE A 558 11.79 38.29 5.43
C ILE A 558 11.99 36.77 5.48
N ALA A 559 12.06 36.17 6.68
CA ALA A 559 12.16 34.71 6.84
C ALA A 559 10.94 33.99 6.23
N ARG A 560 9.73 34.55 6.37
CA ARG A 560 8.53 34.04 5.71
C ARG A 560 8.63 34.14 4.19
N GLY A 561 9.11 35.27 3.67
CA GLY A 561 9.33 35.47 2.22
C GLY A 561 10.33 34.45 1.67
N LEU A 562 11.46 34.26 2.35
CA LEU A 562 12.49 33.29 1.99
C LEU A 562 11.96 31.84 2.04
N TYR A 563 11.20 31.47 3.07
CA TYR A 563 10.56 30.16 3.19
C TYR A 563 9.63 29.84 2.01
N VAL A 564 8.80 30.80 1.60
CA VAL A 564 7.90 30.65 0.45
C VAL A 564 8.70 30.61 -0.86
N TYR A 565 9.68 31.50 -1.00
CA TYR A 565 10.55 31.53 -2.18
C TYR A 565 11.34 30.23 -2.35
N SER A 566 11.81 29.61 -1.27
CA SER A 566 12.57 28.37 -1.38
C SER A 566 11.71 27.20 -1.90
N LEU A 567 10.41 27.17 -1.61
CA LEU A 567 9.47 26.20 -2.22
C LEU A 567 9.34 26.47 -3.73
N LEU A 568 9.19 27.74 -4.11
CA LEU A 568 9.10 28.15 -5.51
C LEU A 568 10.40 27.85 -6.28
N TYR A 569 11.56 28.13 -5.68
CA TYR A 569 12.88 27.79 -6.20
C TYR A 569 12.94 26.32 -6.61
N LEU A 570 12.59 25.42 -5.68
CA LEU A 570 12.70 23.99 -5.92
C LEU A 570 11.71 23.52 -6.99
N ALA A 571 10.46 24.00 -6.92
CA ALA A 571 9.44 23.66 -7.90
C ALA A 571 9.83 24.12 -9.32
N LEU A 572 10.25 25.38 -9.47
CA LEU A 572 10.63 25.93 -10.78
C LEU A 572 11.91 25.29 -11.33
N LEU A 573 12.87 24.94 -10.47
CA LEU A 573 14.09 24.25 -10.91
C LEU A 573 13.77 22.88 -11.51
N PHE A 574 12.92 22.09 -10.86
CA PHE A 574 12.50 20.77 -11.39
C PHE A 574 11.57 20.89 -12.60
N VAL A 575 10.72 21.92 -12.67
CA VAL A 575 9.95 22.22 -13.88
C VAL A 575 10.87 22.59 -15.04
N ALA A 576 11.93 23.38 -14.80
CA ALA A 576 12.93 23.70 -15.82
C ALA A 576 13.61 22.43 -16.35
N ILE A 577 13.99 21.49 -15.46
CA ILE A 577 14.52 20.17 -15.86
C ILE A 577 13.54 19.45 -16.79
N MET A 578 12.26 19.37 -16.43
CA MET A 578 11.23 18.69 -17.24
C MET A 578 11.03 19.34 -18.61
N VAL A 579 10.95 20.68 -18.66
CA VAL A 579 10.72 21.42 -19.90
C VAL A 579 11.92 21.30 -20.83
N ASP A 580 13.12 21.51 -20.30
CA ASP A 580 14.37 21.49 -21.07
C ASP A 580 14.64 20.10 -21.68
N THR A 581 14.47 19.04 -20.87
CA THR A 581 14.62 17.64 -21.34
C THR A 581 13.55 17.23 -22.35
N SER A 582 12.33 17.75 -22.22
CA SER A 582 11.24 17.45 -23.17
C SER A 582 11.41 18.17 -24.50
N LEU A 583 11.91 19.41 -24.48
CA LEU A 583 12.12 20.23 -25.67
C LEU A 583 13.47 19.95 -26.35
N LYS A 584 14.39 19.24 -25.68
CA LYS A 584 15.74 18.92 -26.15
C LYS A 584 16.53 20.17 -26.59
N LEU A 585 16.41 21.24 -25.80
CA LEU A 585 17.08 22.53 -26.06
C LEU A 585 18.58 22.51 -25.74
#